data_AF-A0AAI9L1P8-F1
#
_entry.id   AF-A0AAI9L1P8-F1
#
_cell.length_a   1.000
_cell.length_b   1.000
_cell.length_c   1.000
_cell.angle_alpha   90.00
_cell.angle_beta   90.00
_cell.angle_gamma   90.00
#
_symmetry.space_group_name_H-M   'P 1'
#
loop_
_entity.id
_entity.type
_entity.pdbx_description
1 polymer ?
#
loop_
_entity_poly.entity_id
_entity_poly.type
_entity_poly.pdbx_seq_one_letter_code
_entity_poly.pdbx_strand_id
1 'polypeptide(L)'
;MNMQNASSPPDEGWQKKLGRLCLKLFKLWGLGCIWLITSLIIVEVLLKALYPEIMANQEVRGSAAIVTCFSLILLWYAFTRPQVDMIWPLVAGVIWFIAHDAIFVLGWVAAAWWIIKACSEISHPRLGTAIQFLLVFIIIMGYTDSHKFGEHPFYNAVFVICVVNGVGRYYQWAYFLKTKIKADQQKTPIAAPIRSKPSQPVVTPPVQKAITFESRIVRLQNLQKLPTELLDELKIIVEYGQLIITCMKEDPKDVEPGTAFLNRYLPAVEKVASEFVRLSTQLEKHGKSDDFLLKNVTALKALGSAFQQQHARLLENDTLDFDTELNLVNNLLKTDGYK
;
A
#
# COMPACT_ATOMS: atom_id res chain seq x y z
N MET A 1 31.33 -5.26 -52.62
CA MET A 1 31.46 -4.23 -51.56
C MET A 1 30.41 -3.17 -51.87
N ASN A 2 29.24 -3.25 -51.24
CA ASN A 2 28.24 -2.18 -51.26
C ASN A 2 27.46 -2.26 -49.94
N MET A 3 27.59 -1.21 -49.14
CA MET A 3 27.01 -1.09 -47.80
C MET A 3 25.55 -0.66 -47.90
N GLN A 4 24.62 -1.45 -47.35
CA GLN A 4 23.30 -0.98 -46.97
C GLN A 4 23.32 -0.67 -45.47
N ASN A 5 23.44 0.61 -45.15
CA ASN A 5 23.20 1.17 -43.83
C ASN A 5 21.68 1.30 -43.66
N ALA A 6 21.09 0.44 -42.85
CA ALA A 6 19.72 0.61 -42.36
C ALA A 6 19.78 1.22 -40.97
N SER A 7 19.76 2.56 -40.90
CA SER A 7 19.52 3.29 -39.66
C SER A 7 18.04 3.19 -39.31
N SER A 8 17.69 2.35 -38.33
CA SER A 8 16.38 2.36 -37.69
C SER A 8 16.20 3.66 -36.89
N PRO A 9 15.08 4.39 -37.01
CA PRO A 9 14.90 5.67 -36.33
C PRO A 9 14.60 5.48 -34.82
N PRO A 10 15.11 6.34 -33.94
CA PRO A 10 15.00 6.23 -32.47
C PRO A 10 13.63 6.61 -31.87
N ASP A 11 12.57 6.70 -32.68
CA ASP A 11 11.37 7.49 -32.37
C ASP A 11 10.18 6.63 -31.88
N GLU A 12 10.25 5.30 -32.06
CA GLU A 12 9.14 4.37 -31.76
C GLU A 12 8.78 4.28 -30.27
N GLY A 13 9.74 4.56 -29.37
CA GLY A 13 9.55 4.43 -27.93
C GLY A 13 8.54 5.43 -27.37
N TRP A 14 8.54 6.66 -27.89
CA TRP A 14 7.65 7.73 -27.44
C TRP A 14 6.23 7.54 -27.96
N GLN A 15 6.06 7.14 -29.22
CA GLN A 15 4.75 6.86 -29.82
C GLN A 15 4.03 5.71 -29.09
N LYS A 16 4.74 4.62 -28.77
CA LYS A 16 4.18 3.49 -28.00
C LYS A 16 3.86 3.87 -26.55
N LYS A 17 4.64 4.77 -25.92
CA LYS A 17 4.30 5.34 -24.60
C LYS A 17 3.06 6.25 -24.67
N LEU A 18 2.98 7.12 -25.69
CA LEU A 18 1.84 8.01 -25.90
C LEU A 18 0.55 7.22 -26.16
N GLY A 19 0.60 6.20 -27.02
CA GLY A 19 -0.54 5.33 -27.31
C GLY A 19 -1.06 4.60 -26.07
N ARG A 20 -0.16 4.09 -25.20
CA ARG A 20 -0.55 3.48 -23.92
C ARG A 20 -1.15 4.49 -22.94
N LEU A 21 -0.63 5.73 -22.92
CA LEU A 21 -1.18 6.82 -22.12
C LEU A 21 -2.57 7.23 -22.61
N CYS A 22 -2.75 7.45 -23.91
CA CYS A 22 -4.04 7.75 -24.52
C CYS A 22 -5.06 6.62 -24.26
N LEU A 23 -4.66 5.35 -24.36
CA LEU A 23 -5.55 4.23 -24.08
C LEU A 23 -5.96 4.17 -22.59
N LYS A 24 -5.04 4.49 -21.67
CA LYS A 24 -5.34 4.60 -20.23
C LYS A 24 -6.29 5.77 -19.95
N LEU A 25 -6.04 6.93 -20.55
CA LEU A 25 -6.89 8.11 -20.44
C LEU A 25 -8.29 7.86 -21.01
N PHE A 26 -8.38 7.19 -22.16
CA PHE A 26 -9.64 6.80 -22.78
C PHE A 26 -10.43 5.81 -21.91
N LYS A 27 -9.77 4.82 -21.28
CA LYS A 27 -10.41 3.90 -20.33
C LYS A 27 -10.91 4.62 -19.07
N LEU A 28 -10.11 5.57 -18.55
CA LEU A 28 -10.50 6.43 -17.43
C LEU A 28 -11.71 7.31 -17.77
N TRP A 29 -11.72 7.91 -18.97
CA TRP A 29 -12.84 8.69 -19.49
C TRP A 29 -14.09 7.83 -19.70
N GLY A 30 -13.95 6.64 -20.29
CA GLY A 30 -15.04 5.70 -20.46
C GLY A 30 -15.67 5.29 -19.12
N LEU A 31 -14.84 5.04 -18.10
CA LEU A 31 -15.34 4.81 -16.74
C LEU A 31 -16.08 6.02 -16.18
N GLY A 32 -15.55 7.23 -16.36
CA GLY A 32 -16.20 8.47 -15.95
C GLY A 32 -17.58 8.66 -16.60
N CYS A 33 -17.70 8.41 -17.90
CA CYS A 33 -18.97 8.47 -18.61
C CYS A 33 -19.99 7.44 -18.10
N ILE A 34 -19.55 6.22 -17.80
CA ILE A 34 -20.41 5.19 -17.22
C ILE A 34 -20.94 5.64 -15.84
N TRP A 35 -20.09 6.25 -15.01
CA TRP A 35 -20.50 6.78 -13.70
C TRP A 35 -21.48 7.95 -13.81
N LEU A 36 -21.27 8.84 -14.77
CA LEU A 36 -22.23 9.92 -15.06
C LEU A 36 -23.59 9.38 -15.50
N ILE A 37 -23.60 8.40 -16.43
CA ILE A 37 -24.85 7.80 -16.94
C ILE A 37 -25.59 7.06 -15.82
N THR A 38 -24.89 6.23 -15.05
CA THR A 38 -25.49 5.50 -13.92
C THR A 38 -26.01 6.44 -12.84
N SER A 39 -25.28 7.50 -12.51
CA SER A 39 -25.76 8.55 -11.61
C SER A 39 -27.02 9.23 -12.15
N LEU A 40 -27.04 9.56 -13.44
CA LEU A 40 -28.22 10.18 -14.07
C LEU A 40 -29.43 9.25 -14.00
N ILE A 41 -29.26 7.95 -14.24
CA ILE A 41 -30.33 6.95 -14.11
C ILE A 41 -30.83 6.88 -12.66
N ILE A 42 -29.94 6.82 -11.67
CA ILE A 42 -30.33 6.80 -10.26
C ILE A 42 -31.14 8.04 -9.89
N VAL A 43 -30.74 9.22 -10.37
CA VAL A 43 -31.42 10.48 -10.05
C VAL A 43 -32.76 10.61 -10.78
N GLU A 44 -32.77 10.38 -12.08
CA GLU A 44 -33.93 10.61 -12.95
C GLU A 44 -35.00 9.53 -12.84
N VAL A 45 -34.61 8.29 -12.52
CA VAL A 45 -35.52 7.15 -12.43
C VAL A 45 -35.81 6.81 -10.97
N LEU A 46 -34.79 6.48 -10.18
CA LEU A 46 -34.99 5.94 -8.84
C LEU A 46 -35.39 7.04 -7.84
N LEU A 47 -34.55 8.06 -7.65
CA LEU A 47 -34.80 9.11 -6.67
C LEU A 47 -36.05 9.93 -7.00
N LYS A 48 -36.28 10.23 -8.28
CA LYS A 48 -37.50 10.93 -8.72
C LYS A 48 -38.77 10.11 -8.47
N ALA A 49 -38.71 8.78 -8.61
CA ALA A 49 -39.84 7.90 -8.32
C ALA A 49 -40.12 7.77 -6.81
N LEU A 50 -39.07 7.70 -5.98
CA LEU A 50 -39.23 7.61 -4.52
C LEU A 50 -39.57 8.95 -3.85
N TYR A 51 -39.06 10.07 -4.37
CA TYR A 51 -39.16 11.40 -3.76
C TYR A 51 -39.62 12.47 -4.77
N PRO A 52 -40.81 12.33 -5.39
CA PRO A 52 -41.23 13.19 -6.50
C PRO A 52 -41.39 14.66 -6.12
N GLU A 53 -41.88 14.97 -4.91
CA GLU A 53 -42.09 16.35 -4.45
C GLU A 53 -40.77 17.07 -4.16
N ILE A 54 -39.83 16.39 -3.50
CA ILE A 54 -38.52 16.96 -3.13
C ILE A 54 -37.66 17.14 -4.40
N MET A 55 -37.70 16.16 -5.31
CA MET A 55 -36.93 16.19 -6.57
C MET A 55 -37.53 17.12 -7.64
N ALA A 56 -38.68 17.74 -7.38
CA ALA A 56 -39.23 18.79 -8.24
C ALA A 56 -38.42 20.10 -8.14
N ASN A 57 -37.71 20.33 -7.02
CA ASN A 57 -36.79 21.46 -6.88
C ASN A 57 -35.51 21.22 -7.70
N GLN A 58 -35.21 22.14 -8.62
CA GLN A 58 -34.06 22.05 -9.51
C GLN A 58 -32.72 22.13 -8.77
N GLU A 59 -32.63 22.86 -7.66
CA GLU A 59 -31.41 22.98 -6.85
C GLU A 59 -31.10 21.65 -6.14
N VAL A 60 -32.09 21.10 -5.43
CA VAL A 60 -31.98 19.79 -4.74
C VAL A 60 -31.65 18.68 -5.73
N ARG A 61 -32.26 18.72 -6.92
CA ARG A 61 -31.99 17.75 -7.99
C ARG A 61 -30.55 17.84 -8.50
N GLY A 62 -30.05 19.04 -8.71
CA GLY A 62 -28.66 19.27 -9.12
C GLY A 62 -27.67 18.76 -8.07
N SER A 63 -27.93 19.09 -6.81
CA SER A 63 -27.13 18.64 -5.66
C SER A 63 -27.16 17.12 -5.47
N ALA A 64 -28.33 16.48 -5.59
CA ALA A 64 -28.46 15.03 -5.57
C ALA A 64 -27.66 14.35 -6.69
N ALA A 65 -27.65 14.94 -7.90
CA ALA A 65 -26.88 14.41 -9.02
C ALA A 65 -25.36 14.52 -8.80
N ILE A 66 -24.89 15.66 -8.31
CA ILE A 66 -23.48 15.87 -7.97
C ILE A 66 -23.05 14.88 -6.89
N VAL A 67 -23.78 14.83 -5.76
CA VAL A 67 -23.47 13.94 -4.64
C VAL A 67 -23.47 12.48 -5.09
N THR A 68 -24.50 12.03 -5.81
CA THR A 68 -24.59 10.64 -6.29
C THR A 68 -23.42 10.28 -7.20
N CYS A 69 -23.09 11.13 -8.18
CA CYS A 69 -22.03 10.85 -9.14
C CYS A 69 -20.67 10.69 -8.46
N PHE A 70 -20.28 11.67 -7.64
CA PHE A 70 -18.98 11.63 -6.97
C PHE A 70 -18.90 10.54 -5.91
N SER A 71 -20.02 10.23 -5.24
CA SER A 71 -20.09 9.11 -4.30
C SER A 71 -19.85 7.77 -4.98
N LEU A 72 -20.46 7.55 -6.16
CA LEU A 72 -20.26 6.31 -6.92
C LEU A 72 -18.81 6.12 -7.38
N ILE A 73 -18.15 7.21 -7.83
CA ILE A 73 -16.72 7.18 -8.18
C ILE A 73 -15.89 6.77 -6.96
N LEU A 74 -16.20 7.33 -5.79
CA LEU A 74 -15.45 7.09 -4.56
C LEU A 74 -15.71 5.68 -3.99
N LEU A 75 -16.96 5.21 -4.04
CA LEU A 75 -17.33 3.85 -3.64
C LEU A 75 -16.76 2.81 -4.59
N TRP A 76 -16.71 3.08 -5.90
CA TRP A 76 -16.02 2.20 -6.85
C TRP A 76 -14.54 2.03 -6.50
N TYR A 77 -13.86 3.14 -6.17
CA TYR A 77 -12.49 3.07 -5.67
C TYR A 77 -12.41 2.20 -4.40
N ALA A 78 -13.34 2.41 -3.47
CA ALA A 78 -13.39 1.67 -2.21
C ALA A 78 -13.57 0.16 -2.42
N PHE A 79 -14.43 -0.26 -3.35
CA PHE A 79 -14.65 -1.67 -3.68
C PHE A 79 -13.52 -2.31 -4.48
N THR A 80 -12.92 -1.58 -5.42
CA THR A 80 -11.82 -2.09 -6.24
C THR A 80 -10.50 -2.18 -5.48
N ARG A 81 -10.34 -1.40 -4.41
CA ARG A 81 -9.18 -1.45 -3.52
C ARG A 81 -9.64 -1.54 -2.05
N PRO A 82 -9.95 -2.75 -1.57
CA PRO A 82 -10.35 -2.96 -0.18
C PRO A 82 -9.16 -2.67 0.74
N GLN A 83 -9.10 -1.43 1.22
CA GLN A 83 -8.10 -0.95 2.19
C GLN A 83 -8.67 -0.87 3.61
N VAL A 84 -9.99 -0.69 3.71
CA VAL A 84 -10.76 -0.49 4.94
C VAL A 84 -12.05 -1.30 4.82
N ASP A 85 -12.53 -1.83 5.94
CA ASP A 85 -13.80 -2.57 6.03
C ASP A 85 -14.99 -1.64 5.68
N MET A 86 -15.89 -2.14 4.83
CA MET A 86 -17.08 -1.42 4.36
C MET A 86 -18.26 -1.52 5.34
N ILE A 87 -18.19 -2.37 6.37
CA ILE A 87 -19.29 -2.55 7.34
C ILE A 87 -19.67 -1.23 8.02
N TRP A 88 -18.71 -0.47 8.54
CA TRP A 88 -18.99 0.79 9.26
C TRP A 88 -19.50 1.91 8.35
N PRO A 89 -18.93 2.13 7.16
CA PRO A 89 -19.52 3.03 6.16
C PRO A 89 -20.97 2.67 5.79
N LEU A 90 -21.29 1.38 5.60
CA LEU A 90 -22.65 0.96 5.28
C LEU A 90 -23.63 1.17 6.44
N VAL A 91 -23.21 0.86 7.67
CA VAL A 91 -24.01 1.15 8.87
C VAL A 91 -24.30 2.65 8.97
N ALA A 92 -23.31 3.51 8.73
CA ALA A 92 -23.51 4.95 8.68
C ALA A 92 -24.54 5.37 7.62
N GLY A 93 -24.52 4.74 6.44
CA GLY A 93 -25.53 4.95 5.40
C GLY A 93 -26.94 4.53 5.81
N VAL A 94 -27.10 3.36 6.45
CA VAL A 94 -28.40 2.87 6.94
C VAL A 94 -28.99 3.82 7.98
N ILE A 95 -28.16 4.35 8.88
CA ILE A 95 -28.59 5.34 9.88
C ILE A 95 -29.10 6.61 9.21
N TRP A 96 -28.40 7.10 8.18
CA TRP A 96 -28.82 8.26 7.39
C TRP A 96 -30.09 8.02 6.59
N PHE A 97 -30.30 6.80 6.09
CA PHE A 97 -31.55 6.40 5.44
C PHE A 97 -32.74 6.48 6.41
N ILE A 98 -32.56 6.03 7.66
CA ILE A 98 -33.58 6.11 8.71
C ILE A 98 -33.85 7.55 9.14
N ALA A 99 -32.86 8.44 9.01
CA ALA A 99 -32.98 9.87 9.32
C ALA A 99 -33.88 10.66 8.34
N HIS A 100 -34.60 9.97 7.44
CA HIS A 100 -35.41 10.55 6.35
C HIS A 100 -34.61 11.32 5.30
N ASP A 101 -33.29 11.21 5.30
CA ASP A 101 -32.42 11.84 4.29
C ASP A 101 -31.78 10.78 3.39
N ALA A 102 -32.66 10.00 2.76
CA ALA A 102 -32.30 8.90 1.87
C ALA A 102 -31.61 9.35 0.58
N ILE A 103 -31.82 10.60 0.16
CA ILE A 103 -31.32 11.16 -1.09
C ILE A 103 -29.78 11.22 -1.07
N PHE A 104 -29.19 11.53 0.09
CA PHE A 104 -27.75 11.73 0.24
C PHE A 104 -27.00 10.55 0.91
N VAL A 105 -27.66 9.41 1.11
CA VAL A 105 -27.09 8.22 1.78
C VAL A 105 -25.78 7.77 1.14
N LEU A 106 -25.69 7.72 -0.19
CA LEU A 106 -24.45 7.33 -0.88
C LEU A 106 -23.28 8.27 -0.55
N GLY A 107 -23.56 9.56 -0.39
CA GLY A 107 -22.58 10.57 0.05
C GLY A 107 -22.03 10.28 1.42
N TRP A 108 -22.89 9.94 2.37
CA TRP A 108 -22.49 9.64 3.74
C TRP A 108 -21.72 8.32 3.86
N VAL A 109 -22.08 7.29 3.09
CA VAL A 109 -21.29 6.04 3.02
C VAL A 109 -19.89 6.34 2.46
N ALA A 110 -19.82 7.11 1.36
CA ALA A 110 -18.56 7.48 0.72
C ALA A 110 -17.66 8.32 1.66
N ALA A 111 -18.23 9.32 2.34
CA ALA A 111 -17.53 10.16 3.30
C ALA A 111 -17.03 9.36 4.51
N ALA A 112 -17.87 8.51 5.11
CA ALA A 112 -17.47 7.64 6.23
C ALA A 112 -16.29 6.74 5.85
N TRP A 113 -16.36 6.10 4.68
CA TRP A 113 -15.27 5.26 4.18
C TRP A 113 -13.98 6.08 4.02
N TRP A 114 -14.05 7.26 3.41
CA TRP A 114 -12.86 8.09 3.21
C TRP A 114 -12.26 8.56 4.52
N ILE A 115 -13.08 8.98 5.50
CA ILE A 115 -12.59 9.43 6.81
C ILE A 115 -11.86 8.29 7.52
N ILE A 116 -12.43 7.07 7.56
CA ILE A 116 -11.78 5.93 8.19
C ILE A 116 -10.45 5.60 7.50
N LYS A 117 -10.41 5.67 6.16
CA LYS A 117 -9.18 5.50 5.38
C LYS A 117 -8.15 6.60 5.67
N ALA A 118 -8.57 7.87 5.68
CA ALA A 118 -7.68 9.00 5.92
C ALA A 118 -7.04 8.88 7.31
N CYS A 119 -7.84 8.54 8.33
CA CYS A 119 -7.33 8.30 9.69
C CYS A 119 -6.35 7.12 9.75
N SER A 120 -6.57 6.06 8.98
CA SER A 120 -5.67 4.90 8.97
C SER A 120 -4.35 5.13 8.22
N GLU A 121 -4.31 6.07 7.27
CA GLU A 121 -3.11 6.43 6.49
C GLU A 121 -2.35 7.65 7.02
N ILE A 122 -2.72 8.24 8.18
CA ILE A 122 -2.12 9.46 8.74
C ILE A 122 -0.58 9.43 8.78
N SER A 123 0.03 8.27 8.99
CA SER A 123 1.49 8.13 9.08
C SER A 123 2.21 8.26 7.72
N HIS A 124 1.54 7.97 6.59
CA HIS A 124 2.15 8.02 5.25
C HIS A 124 1.12 8.50 4.21
N PRO A 125 0.88 9.81 4.08
CA PRO A 125 -0.11 10.35 3.15
C PRO A 125 0.30 10.09 1.70
N ARG A 126 -0.62 9.53 0.92
CA ARG A 126 -0.44 9.30 -0.52
C ARG A 126 -1.13 10.41 -1.32
N LEU A 127 -0.55 10.77 -2.47
CA LEU A 127 -1.15 11.74 -3.41
C LEU A 127 -2.60 11.40 -3.78
N GLY A 128 -2.92 10.10 -3.93
CA GLY A 128 -4.28 9.65 -4.22
C GLY A 128 -5.30 9.97 -3.11
N THR A 129 -4.86 10.06 -1.86
CA THR A 129 -5.73 10.38 -0.72
C THR A 129 -6.10 11.87 -0.72
N ALA A 130 -5.23 12.75 -1.22
CA ALA A 130 -5.53 14.17 -1.44
C ALA A 130 -6.56 14.40 -2.55
N ILE A 131 -6.49 13.64 -3.65
CA ILE A 131 -7.51 13.71 -4.72
C ILE A 131 -8.87 13.27 -4.16
N GLN A 132 -8.91 12.24 -3.32
CA GLN A 132 -10.14 11.78 -2.68
C GLN A 132 -10.71 12.79 -1.68
N PHE A 133 -9.85 13.54 -0.98
CA PHE A 133 -10.29 14.65 -0.13
C PHE A 133 -11.08 15.69 -0.94
N LEU A 134 -10.59 16.05 -2.13
CA LEU A 134 -11.32 16.97 -3.02
C LEU A 134 -12.68 16.42 -3.43
N LEU A 135 -12.78 15.12 -3.71
CA LEU A 135 -14.06 14.48 -4.05
C LEU A 135 -15.04 14.50 -2.86
N VAL A 136 -14.56 14.20 -1.65
CA VAL A 136 -15.38 14.29 -0.43
C VAL A 136 -15.79 15.73 -0.15
N PHE A 137 -14.90 16.69 -0.36
CA PHE A 137 -15.22 18.11 -0.22
C PHE A 137 -16.36 18.53 -1.18
N ILE A 138 -16.33 18.09 -2.44
CA ILE A 138 -17.40 18.34 -3.41
C ILE A 138 -18.73 17.70 -2.95
N ILE A 139 -18.68 16.46 -2.42
CA ILE A 139 -19.86 15.78 -1.86
C ILE A 139 -20.46 16.58 -0.70
N ILE A 140 -19.62 17.04 0.23
CA ILE A 140 -20.06 17.84 1.38
C ILE A 140 -20.65 19.18 0.91
N MET A 141 -20.01 19.86 -0.04
CA MET A 141 -20.52 21.11 -0.59
C MET A 141 -21.90 20.95 -1.24
N GLY A 142 -22.08 19.91 -2.06
CA GLY A 142 -23.39 19.60 -2.66
C GLY A 142 -24.45 19.24 -1.63
N TYR A 143 -24.07 18.57 -0.54
CA TYR A 143 -24.96 18.34 0.59
C TYR A 143 -25.39 19.64 1.28
N THR A 144 -24.43 20.52 1.57
CA THR A 144 -24.69 21.78 2.29
C THR A 144 -25.46 22.82 1.48
N ASP A 145 -25.50 22.66 0.16
CA ASP A 145 -26.31 23.48 -0.73
C ASP A 145 -27.81 23.17 -0.58
N SER A 146 -28.15 21.92 -0.22
CA SER A 146 -29.53 21.48 -0.03
C SER A 146 -29.98 21.47 1.43
N HIS A 147 -29.05 21.31 2.38
CA HIS A 147 -29.31 21.20 3.82
C HIS A 147 -28.35 22.05 4.63
N LYS A 148 -28.79 22.61 5.77
CA LYS A 148 -27.84 23.27 6.68
C LYS A 148 -27.08 22.22 7.47
N PHE A 149 -25.76 22.32 7.46
CA PHE A 149 -24.91 21.44 8.23
C PHE A 149 -25.25 21.54 9.73
N GLY A 150 -25.70 20.43 10.34
CA GLY A 150 -26.01 20.38 11.77
C GLY A 150 -27.49 20.30 12.17
N GLU A 151 -28.42 20.21 11.22
CA GLU A 151 -29.86 20.05 11.51
C GLU A 151 -30.19 18.75 12.28
N HIS A 152 -29.27 17.79 12.27
CA HIS A 152 -29.45 16.44 12.79
C HIS A 152 -28.34 16.06 13.79
N PRO A 153 -28.26 16.70 14.98
CA PRO A 153 -27.16 16.52 15.93
C PRO A 153 -27.04 15.08 16.46
N PHE A 154 -28.18 14.39 16.64
CA PHE A 154 -28.19 12.98 17.02
C PHE A 154 -27.50 12.10 15.95
N TYR A 155 -27.89 12.26 14.69
CA TYR A 155 -27.34 11.46 13.59
C TYR A 155 -25.87 11.75 13.32
N ASN A 156 -25.45 13.02 13.50
CA ASN A 156 -24.03 13.39 13.46
C ASN A 156 -23.22 12.70 14.56
N ALA A 157 -23.76 12.59 15.78
CA ALA A 157 -23.10 11.86 16.87
C ALA A 157 -22.97 10.36 16.55
N VAL A 158 -24.04 9.74 16.03
CA VAL A 158 -23.99 8.32 15.62
C VAL A 158 -23.00 8.12 14.47
N PHE A 159 -22.93 9.03 13.50
CA PHE A 159 -21.95 8.99 12.42
C PHE A 159 -20.51 9.00 12.95
N VAL A 160 -20.19 9.89 13.90
CA VAL A 160 -18.88 9.93 14.54
C VAL A 160 -18.59 8.61 15.27
N ILE A 161 -19.57 8.05 15.97
CA ILE A 161 -19.43 6.73 16.62
C ILE A 161 -19.10 5.66 15.59
N CYS A 162 -19.77 5.61 14.44
CA CYS A 162 -19.49 4.65 13.37
C CYS A 162 -18.06 4.79 12.83
N VAL A 163 -17.62 6.03 12.58
CA VAL A 163 -16.25 6.32 12.13
C VAL A 163 -15.21 5.88 13.16
N VAL A 164 -15.40 6.25 14.43
CA VAL A 164 -14.49 5.88 15.53
C VAL A 164 -14.40 4.37 15.69
N ASN A 165 -15.52 3.65 15.61
CA ASN A 165 -15.52 2.19 15.65
C ASN A 165 -14.83 1.57 14.43
N GLY A 166 -15.01 2.14 13.24
CA GLY A 166 -14.31 1.70 12.03
C GLY A 166 -12.79 1.87 12.13
N VAL A 167 -12.34 3.03 12.61
CA VAL A 167 -10.92 3.30 12.88
C VAL A 167 -10.38 2.36 13.98
N GLY A 168 -11.13 2.19 15.06
CA GLY A 168 -10.76 1.29 16.16
C GLY A 168 -10.60 -0.16 15.69
N ARG A 169 -11.55 -0.67 14.90
CA ARG A 169 -11.49 -2.00 14.28
C ARG A 169 -10.29 -2.15 13.35
N TYR A 170 -9.97 -1.13 12.56
CA TYR A 170 -8.79 -1.13 11.70
C TYR A 170 -7.50 -1.30 12.52
N TYR A 171 -7.32 -0.51 13.58
CA TYR A 171 -6.12 -0.60 14.42
C TYR A 171 -6.09 -1.90 15.24
N GLN A 172 -7.22 -2.38 15.74
CA GLN A 172 -7.31 -3.69 16.41
C GLN A 172 -6.93 -4.82 15.46
N TRP A 173 -7.41 -4.78 14.21
CA TRP A 173 -7.06 -5.77 13.19
C TRP A 173 -5.59 -5.68 12.79
N ALA A 174 -5.04 -4.47 12.63
CA ALA A 174 -3.62 -4.26 12.35
C ALA A 174 -2.73 -4.75 13.51
N TYR A 175 -3.14 -4.50 14.75
CA TYR A 175 -2.48 -5.01 15.96
C TYR A 175 -2.58 -6.54 16.02
N PHE A 176 -3.76 -7.10 15.79
CA PHE A 176 -3.97 -8.54 15.73
C PHE A 176 -3.16 -9.21 14.61
N LEU A 177 -3.03 -8.59 13.44
CA LEU A 177 -2.18 -9.08 12.37
C LEU A 177 -0.71 -9.05 12.81
N LYS A 178 -0.25 -7.97 13.45
CA LYS A 178 1.11 -7.90 14.00
C LYS A 178 1.35 -8.98 15.06
N THR A 179 0.41 -9.22 15.97
CA THR A 179 0.55 -10.26 17.02
C THR A 179 0.41 -11.67 16.45
N LYS A 180 -0.50 -11.90 15.51
CA LYS A 180 -0.64 -13.18 14.81
C LYS A 180 0.59 -13.47 13.95
N ILE A 181 1.12 -12.50 13.23
CA ILE A 181 2.40 -12.65 12.51
C ILE A 181 3.49 -13.03 13.51
N LYS A 182 3.66 -12.32 14.63
CA LYS A 182 4.61 -12.69 15.69
C LYS A 182 4.37 -14.11 16.24
N ALA A 183 3.12 -14.50 16.46
CA ALA A 183 2.75 -15.82 16.98
C ALA A 183 2.90 -16.94 15.94
N ASP A 184 2.70 -16.67 14.65
CA ASP A 184 2.86 -17.62 13.55
C ASP A 184 4.35 -17.80 13.22
N GLN A 185 5.16 -16.74 13.38
CA GLN A 185 6.62 -16.88 13.43
C GLN A 185 7.07 -17.79 14.58
N GLN A 186 6.28 -17.87 15.66
CA GLN A 186 6.54 -18.75 16.81
C GLN A 186 5.92 -20.16 16.67
N LYS A 187 4.98 -20.37 15.74
CA LYS A 187 4.24 -21.62 15.52
C LYS A 187 4.63 -22.39 14.25
N THR A 188 5.51 -21.87 13.40
CA THR A 188 6.21 -22.72 12.41
C THR A 188 6.77 -23.94 13.15
N PRO A 189 6.50 -25.18 12.69
CA PRO A 189 6.87 -26.36 13.46
C PRO A 189 8.36 -26.30 13.78
N ILE A 190 8.66 -26.28 15.07
CA ILE A 190 9.93 -26.78 15.58
C ILE A 190 9.98 -28.22 15.09
N ALA A 191 10.52 -28.44 13.90
CA ALA A 191 11.11 -29.73 13.58
C ALA A 191 12.03 -30.04 14.76
N ALA A 192 11.80 -31.20 15.37
CA ALA A 192 12.34 -31.64 16.65
C ALA A 192 13.73 -31.06 16.92
N PRO A 193 14.05 -30.63 18.15
CA PRO A 193 15.36 -30.11 18.47
C PRO A 193 16.37 -31.17 18.05
N ILE A 194 17.09 -30.90 16.96
CA ILE A 194 18.36 -31.57 16.74
C ILE A 194 19.13 -31.15 17.97
N ARG A 195 19.25 -32.09 18.91
CA ARG A 195 20.02 -32.00 20.14
C ARG A 195 21.23 -31.16 19.83
N SER A 196 21.20 -29.90 20.27
CA SER A 196 22.35 -29.02 20.15
C SER A 196 23.40 -29.68 21.00
N LYS A 197 24.27 -30.44 20.34
CA LYS A 197 25.58 -30.77 20.87
C LYS A 197 26.13 -29.43 21.33
N PRO A 198 26.60 -29.30 22.58
CA PRO A 198 27.03 -28.01 23.11
C PRO A 198 28.06 -27.43 22.16
N SER A 199 27.62 -26.45 21.36
CA SER A 199 28.51 -25.68 20.52
C SER A 199 29.29 -24.86 21.51
N GLN A 200 30.52 -25.32 21.75
CA GLN A 200 31.57 -24.51 22.34
C GLN A 200 31.51 -23.10 21.75
N PRO A 201 31.86 -22.07 22.53
CA PRO A 201 31.91 -20.70 22.04
C PRO A 201 32.99 -20.61 20.96
N VAL A 202 32.63 -20.91 19.71
CA VAL A 202 33.43 -20.53 18.56
C VAL A 202 33.06 -19.09 18.32
N VAL A 203 33.89 -18.20 18.86
CA VAL A 203 33.94 -16.79 18.53
C VAL A 203 34.27 -16.70 17.04
N THR A 204 33.25 -16.79 16.18
CA THR A 204 33.41 -16.42 14.77
C THR A 204 33.18 -14.92 14.67
N PRO A 205 34.15 -14.12 14.19
CA PRO A 205 34.02 -12.68 14.13
C PRO A 205 32.78 -12.24 13.34
N PRO A 206 32.11 -11.12 13.70
CA PRO A 206 30.96 -10.57 12.96
C PRO A 206 31.24 -10.42 11.44
N VAL A 207 32.50 -10.17 11.10
CA VAL A 207 33.03 -10.09 9.73
C VAL A 207 32.79 -11.37 8.92
N GLN A 208 32.91 -12.57 9.52
CA GLN A 208 32.76 -13.84 8.79
C GLN A 208 31.32 -14.13 8.38
N LYS A 209 30.34 -13.71 9.19
CA LYS A 209 28.91 -13.81 8.85
C LYS A 209 28.56 -12.87 7.71
N ALA A 210 29.06 -11.63 7.75
CA ALA A 210 28.88 -10.65 6.67
C ALA A 210 29.43 -11.17 5.32
N ILE A 211 30.64 -11.75 5.31
CA ILE A 211 31.26 -12.36 4.11
C ILE A 211 30.37 -13.46 3.49
N THR A 212 29.71 -14.25 4.34
CA THR A 212 28.81 -15.32 3.88
C THR A 212 27.56 -14.75 3.21
N PHE A 213 26.99 -13.67 3.72
CA PHE A 213 25.83 -13.02 3.09
C PHE A 213 26.19 -12.28 1.81
N GLU A 214 27.34 -11.61 1.75
CA GLU A 214 27.83 -10.95 0.53
C GLU A 214 27.96 -11.94 -0.62
N SER A 215 28.57 -13.11 -0.38
CA SER A 215 28.70 -14.14 -1.41
C SER A 215 27.35 -14.61 -1.98
N ARG A 216 26.31 -14.66 -1.15
CA ARG A 216 24.95 -15.05 -1.55
C ARG A 216 24.26 -13.95 -2.34
N ILE A 217 24.45 -12.69 -1.96
CA ILE A 217 23.93 -11.54 -2.70
C ILE A 217 24.60 -11.42 -4.07
N VAL A 218 25.92 -11.62 -4.16
CA VAL A 218 26.66 -11.62 -5.44
C VAL A 218 26.16 -12.73 -6.37
N ARG A 219 25.77 -13.90 -5.84
CA ARG A 219 25.16 -14.96 -6.64
C ARG A 219 23.81 -14.56 -7.25
N LEU A 220 23.00 -13.80 -6.52
CA LEU A 220 21.73 -13.27 -7.04
C LEU A 220 21.94 -12.26 -8.16
N GLN A 221 22.96 -11.39 -8.03
CA GLN A 221 23.30 -10.40 -9.04
C GLN A 221 23.73 -11.02 -10.39
N ASN A 222 24.28 -12.24 -10.36
CA ASN A 222 24.73 -12.94 -11.56
C ASN A 222 23.62 -13.70 -12.32
N LEU A 223 22.36 -13.61 -11.90
CA LEU A 223 21.23 -14.27 -12.56
C LEU A 223 20.77 -13.49 -13.81
N GLN A 224 21.43 -13.72 -14.95
CA GLN A 224 21.15 -13.04 -16.22
C GLN A 224 19.96 -13.60 -17.02
N LYS A 225 19.37 -14.74 -16.61
CA LYS A 225 18.29 -15.43 -17.36
C LYS A 225 16.86 -15.03 -16.93
N LEU A 226 16.70 -13.86 -16.31
CA LEU A 226 15.41 -13.41 -15.80
C LEU A 226 14.80 -12.32 -16.71
N PRO A 227 13.47 -12.29 -16.88
CA PRO A 227 12.75 -11.15 -17.47
C PRO A 227 13.10 -9.84 -16.75
N THR A 228 13.07 -8.74 -17.49
CA THR A 228 13.43 -7.41 -17.00
C THR A 228 12.68 -7.03 -15.72
N GLU A 229 11.39 -7.37 -15.63
CA GLU A 229 10.54 -7.06 -14.49
C GLU A 229 10.97 -7.77 -13.20
N LEU A 230 11.49 -9.00 -13.30
CA LEU A 230 12.03 -9.74 -12.15
C LEU A 230 13.44 -9.28 -11.79
N LEU A 231 14.21 -8.90 -12.80
CA LEU A 231 15.57 -8.39 -12.63
C LEU A 231 15.58 -7.04 -11.90
N ASP A 232 14.61 -6.17 -12.21
CA ASP A 232 14.43 -4.88 -11.51
C ASP A 232 14.14 -5.07 -10.02
N GLU A 233 13.21 -5.97 -9.67
CA GLU A 233 12.87 -6.26 -8.26
C GLU A 233 14.02 -6.98 -7.53
N LEU A 234 14.74 -7.87 -8.22
CA LEU A 234 15.92 -8.53 -7.67
C LEU A 234 17.06 -7.53 -7.41
N LYS A 235 17.25 -6.55 -8.29
CA LYS A 235 18.24 -5.48 -8.12
C LYS A 235 17.97 -4.67 -6.86
N ILE A 236 16.71 -4.34 -6.60
CA ILE A 236 16.31 -3.67 -5.35
C ILE A 236 16.70 -4.52 -4.14
N ILE A 237 16.38 -5.81 -4.14
CA ILE A 237 16.73 -6.71 -3.02
C ILE A 237 18.26 -6.78 -2.82
N VAL A 238 19.03 -6.87 -3.91
CA VAL A 238 20.50 -6.90 -3.87
C VAL A 238 21.06 -5.61 -3.27
N GLU A 239 20.57 -4.45 -3.71
CA GLU A 239 20.98 -3.14 -3.23
C GLU A 239 20.72 -2.98 -1.72
N TYR A 240 19.48 -3.21 -1.28
CA TYR A 240 19.14 -3.10 0.15
C TYR A 240 19.78 -4.20 0.99
N GLY A 241 20.02 -5.39 0.43
CA GLY A 241 20.78 -6.45 1.09
C GLY A 241 22.23 -6.03 1.36
N GLN A 242 22.88 -5.33 0.43
CA GLN A 242 24.21 -4.76 0.63
C GLN A 242 24.19 -3.65 1.68
N LEU A 243 23.20 -2.76 1.63
CA LEU A 243 23.07 -1.69 2.62
C LEU A 243 22.87 -2.24 4.05
N ILE A 244 22.06 -3.28 4.23
CA ILE A 244 21.92 -3.97 5.53
C ILE A 244 23.26 -4.54 6.00
N ILE A 245 24.05 -5.15 5.10
CA ILE A 245 25.38 -5.66 5.47
C ILE A 245 26.33 -4.52 5.84
N THR A 246 26.24 -3.37 5.18
CA THR A 246 27.01 -2.17 5.53
C THR A 246 26.65 -1.69 6.94
N CYS A 247 25.35 -1.54 7.28
CA CYS A 247 24.92 -1.20 8.64
C CYS A 247 25.48 -2.20 9.67
N MET A 248 25.41 -3.51 9.38
CA MET A 248 25.98 -4.56 10.24
C MET A 248 27.51 -4.48 10.40
N LYS A 249 28.24 -3.90 9.46
CA LYS A 249 29.70 -3.70 9.55
C LYS A 249 30.04 -2.43 10.32
N GLU A 250 29.21 -1.40 10.20
CA GLU A 250 29.40 -0.09 10.81
C GLU A 250 28.99 -0.09 12.29
N ASP A 251 27.87 -0.77 12.65
CA ASP A 251 27.42 -0.92 14.04
C ASP A 251 27.29 -2.41 14.46
N PRO A 252 28.04 -2.84 15.51
CA PRO A 252 27.86 -4.14 16.15
C PRO A 252 26.43 -4.45 16.65
N LYS A 253 25.62 -3.45 17.00
CA LYS A 253 24.23 -3.62 17.46
C LYS A 253 23.31 -4.12 16.35
N ASP A 254 23.63 -3.77 15.10
CA ASP A 254 22.86 -4.15 13.92
C ASP A 254 23.15 -5.56 13.43
N VAL A 255 24.25 -6.18 13.92
CA VAL A 255 24.66 -7.53 13.53
C VAL A 255 23.58 -8.56 13.84
N GLU A 256 22.96 -8.50 15.02
CA GLU A 256 21.91 -9.45 15.42
C GLU A 256 20.62 -9.29 14.59
N PRO A 257 19.97 -8.11 14.51
CA PRO A 257 18.75 -7.94 13.72
C PRO A 257 18.99 -8.15 12.23
N GLY A 258 20.12 -7.68 11.69
CA GLY A 258 20.51 -7.90 10.29
C GLY A 258 20.75 -9.37 9.96
N THR A 259 21.49 -10.10 10.81
CA THR A 259 21.74 -11.54 10.63
C THR A 259 20.44 -12.35 10.69
N ALA A 260 19.56 -12.06 11.65
CA ALA A 260 18.28 -12.75 11.79
C ALA A 260 17.39 -12.55 10.55
N PHE A 261 17.36 -11.32 10.03
CA PHE A 261 16.61 -10.98 8.83
C PHE A 261 17.16 -11.68 7.57
N LEU A 262 18.46 -11.54 7.31
CA LEU A 262 19.10 -12.11 6.11
C LEU A 262 19.03 -13.64 6.09
N ASN A 263 19.21 -14.31 7.23
CA ASN A 263 19.06 -15.77 7.32
C ASN A 263 17.64 -16.23 6.98
N ARG A 264 16.63 -15.42 7.29
CA ARG A 264 15.24 -15.76 7.05
C ARG A 264 14.81 -15.52 5.60
N TYR A 265 15.15 -14.36 5.05
CA TYR A 265 14.55 -13.90 3.79
C TYR A 265 15.44 -14.13 2.58
N LEU A 266 16.76 -14.16 2.72
CA LEU A 266 17.66 -14.42 1.60
C LEU A 266 17.45 -15.80 0.95
N PRO A 267 17.21 -16.90 1.70
CA PRO A 267 16.87 -18.19 1.10
C PRO A 267 15.54 -18.17 0.32
N ALA A 268 14.58 -17.35 0.75
CA ALA A 268 13.30 -17.22 0.06
C ALA A 268 13.46 -16.53 -1.30
N VAL A 269 14.31 -15.50 -1.37
CA VAL A 269 14.66 -14.81 -2.62
C VAL A 269 15.36 -15.77 -3.58
N GLU A 270 16.36 -16.52 -3.10
CA GLU A 270 17.07 -17.54 -3.88
C GLU A 270 16.11 -18.61 -4.42
N LYS A 271 15.15 -19.05 -3.60
CA LYS A 271 14.14 -20.04 -4.01
C LYS A 271 13.24 -19.49 -5.12
N VAL A 272 12.65 -18.31 -4.95
CA VAL A 272 11.76 -17.69 -5.95
C VAL A 272 12.49 -17.49 -7.28
N ALA A 273 13.72 -16.96 -7.25
CA ALA A 273 14.52 -16.75 -8.45
C ALA A 273 14.87 -18.09 -9.15
N SER A 274 15.24 -19.13 -8.39
CA SER A 274 15.56 -20.45 -8.95
C SER A 274 14.33 -21.19 -9.50
N GLU A 275 13.19 -21.11 -8.83
CA GLU A 275 11.94 -21.73 -9.28
C GLU A 275 11.42 -21.07 -10.55
N PHE A 276 11.57 -19.76 -10.67
CA PHE A 276 11.24 -19.05 -11.90
C PHE A 276 12.07 -19.55 -13.08
N VAL A 277 13.41 -19.60 -12.94
CA VAL A 277 14.31 -20.08 -14.00
C VAL A 277 14.00 -21.54 -14.38
N ARG A 278 13.62 -22.38 -13.41
CA ARG A 278 13.29 -23.79 -13.66
C ARG A 278 11.95 -23.96 -14.40
N LEU A 279 10.93 -23.20 -14.02
CA LEU A 279 9.56 -23.41 -14.48
C LEU A 279 9.19 -22.55 -15.70
N SER A 280 9.88 -21.43 -15.94
CA SER A 280 9.62 -20.56 -17.09
C SER A 280 9.68 -21.32 -18.42
N THR A 281 10.71 -22.14 -18.61
CA THR A 281 10.89 -22.96 -19.83
C THR A 281 9.79 -24.03 -20.01
N GLN A 282 9.16 -24.47 -18.93
CA GLN A 282 8.08 -25.46 -18.98
C GLN A 282 6.71 -24.80 -19.21
N LEU A 283 6.47 -23.64 -18.61
CA LEU A 283 5.20 -22.92 -18.67
C LEU A 283 4.99 -22.15 -19.99
N GLU A 284 6.07 -21.73 -20.66
CA GLU A 284 6.01 -21.19 -22.02
C GLU A 284 5.36 -22.16 -23.01
N LYS A 285 5.61 -23.48 -22.85
CA LYS A 285 5.01 -24.53 -23.71
C LYS A 285 3.50 -24.71 -23.50
N HIS A 286 2.95 -24.22 -22.38
CA HIS A 286 1.56 -24.43 -21.99
C HIS A 286 0.72 -23.14 -21.94
N GLY A 287 1.26 -22.00 -22.41
CA GLY A 287 0.52 -20.73 -22.47
C GLY A 287 0.13 -20.14 -21.10
N LYS A 288 0.77 -20.58 -20.00
CA LYS A 288 0.53 -20.11 -18.62
C LYS A 288 1.67 -19.24 -18.07
N SER A 289 2.54 -18.75 -18.95
CA SER A 289 3.75 -18.00 -18.59
C SER A 289 3.44 -16.68 -17.87
N ASP A 290 2.40 -15.96 -18.32
CA ASP A 290 2.11 -14.59 -17.85
C ASP A 290 1.61 -14.54 -16.40
N ASP A 291 0.70 -15.45 -15.99
CA ASP A 291 0.20 -15.53 -14.60
C ASP A 291 1.32 -15.97 -13.63
N PHE A 292 2.18 -16.88 -14.09
CA PHE A 292 3.34 -17.32 -13.31
C PHE A 292 4.37 -16.18 -13.14
N LEU A 293 4.64 -15.42 -14.20
CA LEU A 293 5.51 -14.24 -14.14
C LEU A 293 4.94 -13.20 -13.16
N LEU A 294 3.66 -12.88 -13.26
CA LEU A 294 3.01 -11.89 -12.39
C LEU A 294 3.09 -12.28 -10.90
N LYS A 295 2.90 -13.56 -10.57
CA LYS A 295 3.00 -14.08 -9.19
C LYS A 295 4.42 -13.95 -8.65
N ASN A 296 5.44 -14.30 -9.44
CA ASN A 296 6.83 -14.20 -9.03
C ASN A 296 7.27 -12.72 -8.86
N VAL A 297 6.85 -11.83 -9.76
CA VAL A 297 7.12 -10.39 -9.65
C VAL A 297 6.48 -9.83 -8.38
N THR A 298 5.23 -10.20 -8.09
CA THR A 298 4.54 -9.77 -6.87
C THR A 298 5.25 -10.25 -5.61
N ALA A 299 5.74 -11.50 -5.60
CA ALA A 299 6.48 -12.06 -4.47
C ALA A 299 7.83 -11.36 -4.26
N LEU A 300 8.62 -11.15 -5.33
CA LEU A 300 9.89 -10.43 -5.24
C LEU A 300 9.68 -8.98 -4.80
N LYS A 301 8.64 -8.31 -5.31
CA LYS A 301 8.31 -6.94 -4.88
C LYS A 301 7.98 -6.83 -3.40
N ALA A 302 7.24 -7.81 -2.86
CA ALA A 302 6.95 -7.87 -1.43
C ALA A 302 8.23 -8.11 -0.61
N LEU A 303 9.14 -8.97 -1.10
CA LEU A 303 10.45 -9.18 -0.48
C LEU A 303 11.32 -7.92 -0.55
N GLY A 304 11.39 -7.23 -1.70
CA GLY A 304 12.10 -5.96 -1.86
C GLY A 304 11.62 -4.90 -0.88
N SER A 305 10.30 -4.76 -0.72
CA SER A 305 9.71 -3.86 0.28
C SER A 305 10.10 -4.21 1.71
N ALA A 306 10.24 -5.51 2.04
CA ALA A 306 10.68 -5.94 3.36
C ALA A 306 12.17 -5.63 3.62
N PHE A 307 13.04 -5.78 2.61
CA PHE A 307 14.45 -5.40 2.71
C PHE A 307 14.61 -3.88 2.90
N GLN A 308 13.83 -3.08 2.15
CA GLN A 308 13.76 -1.63 2.32
C GLN A 308 13.36 -1.23 3.74
N GLN A 309 12.29 -1.84 4.25
CA GLN A 309 11.81 -1.55 5.59
C GLN A 309 12.82 -1.97 6.67
N GLN A 310 13.50 -3.10 6.49
CA GLN A 310 14.51 -3.52 7.45
C GLN A 310 15.69 -2.57 7.47
N HIS A 311 16.20 -2.14 6.31
CA HIS A 311 17.26 -1.15 6.24
C HIS A 311 16.86 0.17 6.91
N ALA A 312 15.64 0.67 6.64
CA ALA A 312 15.14 1.89 7.29
C ALA A 312 15.06 1.78 8.82
N ARG A 313 14.74 0.58 9.35
CA ARG A 313 14.72 0.35 10.81
C ARG A 313 16.11 0.34 11.44
N LEU A 314 17.12 -0.19 10.74
CA LEU A 314 18.49 -0.16 11.23
C LEU A 314 18.96 1.30 11.33
N LEU A 315 18.76 2.09 10.27
CA LEU A 315 19.04 3.53 10.28
C LEU A 315 18.25 4.32 11.35
N GLU A 316 16.97 4.00 11.57
CA GLU A 316 16.16 4.69 12.57
C GLU A 316 16.71 4.45 13.99
N ASN A 317 17.16 3.22 14.28
CA ASN A 317 17.82 2.92 15.55
C ASN A 317 19.10 3.76 15.72
N ASP A 318 19.91 3.88 14.67
CA ASP A 318 21.14 4.67 14.70
C ASP A 318 20.86 6.16 14.94
N THR A 319 19.81 6.72 14.33
CA THR A 319 19.45 8.13 14.53
C THR A 319 18.94 8.42 15.95
N LEU A 320 18.18 7.50 16.55
CA LEU A 320 17.68 7.64 17.92
C LEU A 320 18.82 7.55 18.94
N ASP A 321 19.79 6.66 18.71
CA ASP A 321 20.98 6.55 19.56
C ASP A 321 21.87 7.80 19.42
N PHE A 322 22.05 8.31 18.20
CA PHE A 322 22.80 9.54 17.96
C PHE A 322 22.15 10.78 18.62
N ASP A 323 20.83 10.94 18.53
CA ASP A 323 20.11 12.02 19.22
C ASP A 323 20.21 11.89 20.74
N THR A 324 20.19 10.66 21.26
CA THR A 324 20.35 10.40 22.69
C THR A 324 21.75 10.79 23.15
N GLU A 325 22.78 10.42 22.38
CA GLU A 325 24.17 10.76 22.66
C GLU A 325 24.43 12.27 22.53
N LEU A 326 23.85 12.93 21.51
CA LEU A 326 23.95 14.37 21.32
C LEU A 326 23.25 15.15 22.45
N ASN A 327 22.11 14.65 22.94
CA ASN A 327 21.45 15.20 24.13
C ASN A 327 22.29 15.00 25.40
N LEU A 328 22.95 13.86 25.55
CA LEU A 328 23.86 13.60 26.66
C LEU A 328 25.07 14.53 26.61
N VAL A 329 25.69 14.70 25.44
CA VAL A 329 26.80 15.66 25.23
C VAL A 329 26.34 17.09 25.51
N ASN A 330 25.18 17.51 25.03
CA ASN A 330 24.64 18.84 25.31
C ASN A 330 24.36 19.06 26.81
N ASN A 331 23.90 18.02 27.51
CA ASN A 331 23.70 18.06 28.95
C ASN A 331 25.03 18.11 29.73
N LEU A 332 26.07 17.40 29.27
CA LEU A 332 27.41 17.49 29.86
C LEU A 332 28.01 18.87 29.65
N LEU A 333 27.94 19.43 28.43
CA LEU A 333 28.43 20.78 28.12
C LEU A 333 27.74 21.86 28.98
N LYS A 334 26.42 21.74 29.19
CA LYS A 334 25.67 22.62 30.09
C LYS A 334 26.08 22.46 31.55
N THR A 335 26.40 21.24 31.98
CA THR A 335 26.83 20.95 33.36
C THR A 335 28.26 21.48 33.61
N ASP A 336 29.12 21.44 32.59
CA ASP A 336 30.50 21.94 32.64
C ASP A 336 30.62 23.46 32.38
N GLY A 337 29.49 24.16 32.22
CA GLY A 337 29.44 25.62 32.15
C GLY A 337 29.71 26.24 30.78
N TYR A 338 29.78 25.42 29.72
CA TYR A 338 29.87 25.90 28.35
C TYR A 338 28.45 26.10 27.78
N LYS A 339 28.14 27.33 27.35
CA LYS A 339 26.86 27.70 26.72
C LYS A 339 26.96 27.75 25.21
#